data_AF-F3Z272-F1
#
_entry.id   AF-F3Z272-F1
#
_cell.length_a   1.000
_cell.length_b   1.000
_cell.length_c   1.000
_cell.angle_alpha   90.00
_cell.angle_beta   90.00
_cell.angle_gamma   90.00
#
_symmetry.space_group_name_H-M   'P 1'
#
loop_
_entity.id
_entity.type
_entity.pdbx_description
1 polymer ?
#
loop_
_entity_poly.entity_id
_entity_poly.type
_entity_poly.pdbx_seq_one_letter_code
_entity_poly.pdbx_strand_id
1 'polypeptide(L)'
;MSIIPGRYLGIIDVLGSYTDLAEEYSIEMRPNGAYVLYMRNDPEEEFVPMNEGGDGRSLAEYCQCHGLDCEVMYSEINRVNKMLADQFIEFMDERLSVA
;
A
#
# COMPACT_ATOMS: atom_id res chain seq x y z
N MET A 1 -9.69 13.07 -17.38
CA MET A 1 -8.79 13.38 -16.24
C MET A 1 -9.34 12.61 -15.07
N SER A 2 -8.72 11.48 -14.74
CA SER A 2 -9.07 10.73 -13.55
C SER A 2 -8.59 11.48 -12.31
N ILE A 3 -9.47 11.54 -11.31
CA ILE A 3 -9.15 12.16 -10.03
C ILE A 3 -8.37 11.10 -9.22
N ILE A 4 -7.14 11.42 -8.82
CA ILE A 4 -6.35 10.55 -7.95
C ILE A 4 -6.88 10.74 -6.51
N PRO A 5 -7.44 9.71 -5.87
CA PRO A 5 -7.92 9.81 -4.50
C PRO A 5 -6.74 9.86 -3.52
N GLY A 6 -6.83 10.77 -2.56
CA GLY A 6 -5.84 10.93 -1.51
C GLY A 6 -4.44 11.28 -2.01
N ARG A 7 -3.43 10.61 -1.44
CA ARG A 7 -2.01 10.79 -1.74
C ARG A 7 -1.59 9.77 -2.79
N TYR A 8 -1.02 10.26 -3.88
CA TYR A 8 -0.35 9.42 -4.87
C TYR A 8 0.89 8.72 -4.28
N LEU A 9 0.99 7.40 -4.44
CA LEU A 9 2.10 6.58 -3.96
C LEU A 9 3.11 6.22 -5.05
N GLY A 10 2.75 6.33 -6.33
CA GLY A 10 3.63 5.93 -7.42
C GLY A 10 3.33 4.53 -7.93
N ILE A 11 4.26 4.02 -8.73
CA ILE A 11 4.26 2.65 -9.23
C ILE A 11 4.95 1.75 -8.19
N ILE A 12 4.29 0.66 -7.82
CA ILE A 12 4.78 -0.33 -6.87
C ILE A 12 4.89 -1.67 -7.61
N ASP A 13 6.05 -2.30 -7.50
CA ASP A 13 6.31 -3.59 -8.13
C ASP A 13 5.60 -4.72 -7.39
N VAL A 14 5.10 -5.70 -8.16
CA VAL A 14 4.50 -6.92 -7.64
C VAL A 14 5.52 -8.06 -7.73
N LEU A 15 6.22 -8.28 -6.62
CA LEU A 15 7.22 -9.31 -6.41
C LEU A 15 6.58 -10.72 -6.41
N GLY A 16 7.19 -11.65 -7.14
CA GLY A 16 6.75 -13.06 -7.20
C GLY A 16 5.76 -13.39 -8.32
N SER A 17 5.38 -12.40 -9.13
CA SER A 17 4.68 -12.59 -10.40
C SER A 17 5.66 -13.13 -11.47
N TYR A 18 5.19 -14.02 -12.36
CA TYR A 18 5.98 -14.49 -13.52
C TYR A 18 6.21 -13.40 -14.58
N THR A 19 5.54 -12.26 -14.42
CA THR A 19 5.62 -11.07 -15.26
C THR A 19 6.07 -9.88 -14.42
N ASP A 20 6.86 -8.97 -15.00
CA ASP A 20 7.17 -7.68 -14.36
C ASP A 20 5.88 -6.84 -14.33
N LEU A 21 5.06 -7.07 -13.30
CA LEU A 21 3.81 -6.37 -13.09
C LEU A 21 4.08 -5.24 -12.11
N ALA A 22 3.90 -4.02 -12.59
CA ALA A 22 4.08 -2.81 -11.81
C ALA A 22 2.75 -2.05 -11.87
N GLU A 23 2.20 -1.75 -10.71
CA GLU A 23 0.86 -1.18 -10.59
C GLU A 23 0.93 0.19 -9.92
N GLU A 24 0.07 1.10 -10.34
CA GLU A 24 0.07 2.48 -9.85
C GLU A 24 -0.91 2.62 -8.68
N TYR A 25 -0.45 3.13 -7.54
CA TYR A 25 -1.22 3.18 -6.30
C TYR A 25 -1.43 4.60 -5.76
N SER A 26 -2.51 4.78 -5.02
CA SER A 26 -2.75 5.94 -4.17
C SER A 26 -3.39 5.52 -2.85
N ILE A 27 -3.27 6.34 -1.81
CA ILE A 27 -3.85 6.07 -0.49
C ILE A 27 -4.59 7.28 0.05
N GLU A 28 -5.81 7.06 0.51
CA GLU A 28 -6.58 8.08 1.22
C GLU A 28 -6.56 7.78 2.72
N MET A 29 -6.17 8.77 3.52
CA MET A 29 -6.27 8.71 4.98
C MET A 29 -7.58 9.34 5.45
N ARG A 30 -8.36 8.58 6.19
CA ARG A 30 -9.61 9.05 6.80
C ARG A 30 -9.33 9.77 8.13
N PRO A 31 -10.23 10.68 8.56
CA PRO A 31 -10.04 11.44 9.81
C PRO A 31 -9.94 10.58 11.08
N ASN A 32 -10.48 9.36 11.06
CA ASN A 32 -10.41 8.41 12.17
C ASN A 32 -9.12 7.58 12.20
N GLY A 33 -8.18 7.84 11.28
CA GLY A 33 -6.92 7.09 11.17
C GLY A 33 -7.00 5.86 10.26
N ALA A 34 -8.18 5.48 9.77
CA ALA A 34 -8.32 4.44 8.76
C ALA A 34 -7.75 4.87 7.41
N TYR A 35 -7.47 3.91 6.54
CA TYR A 35 -6.98 4.16 5.18
C TYR A 35 -7.82 3.41 4.14
N VAL A 36 -7.81 3.93 2.92
CA VAL A 36 -8.24 3.20 1.72
C VAL A 36 -7.09 3.24 0.72
N LEU A 37 -6.62 2.07 0.30
CA LEU A 37 -5.62 1.91 -0.75
C LEU A 37 -6.35 1.73 -2.08
N TYR A 38 -5.96 2.51 -3.08
CA TYR A 38 -6.48 2.46 -4.43
C TYR A 38 -5.39 2.04 -5.39
N MET A 39 -5.79 1.30 -6.42
CA MET A 39 -4.94 0.94 -7.56
C MET A 39 -5.54 1.51 -8.82
N ARG A 40 -4.70 1.99 -9.74
CA ARG A 40 -5.14 2.42 -11.07
C ARG A 40 -5.53 1.19 -11.89
N ASN A 41 -6.78 1.16 -12.33
CA ASN A 41 -7.28 0.20 -13.30
C ASN A 41 -6.94 0.69 -14.71
N ASP A 42 -6.05 -0.02 -15.40
CA ASP A 42 -5.78 0.16 -16.83
C ASP A 42 -6.66 -0.84 -17.61
N PRO A 43 -7.46 -0.43 -18.62
CA PRO A 43 -7.41 0.80 -19.42
C PRO A 43 -8.37 1.92 -19.02
N GLU A 44 -9.16 1.76 -17.96
CA GLU A 44 -10.16 2.75 -17.58
C GLU A 44 -9.53 4.04 -17.01
N GLU A 45 -8.23 3.98 -16.67
CA GLU A 45 -7.46 5.03 -16.01
C GLU A 45 -8.07 5.47 -14.67
N GLU A 46 -8.96 4.69 -14.07
CA GLU A 46 -9.66 5.02 -12.83
C GLU A 46 -8.97 4.36 -11.62
N PHE A 47 -8.96 5.06 -10.48
CA PHE A 47 -8.46 4.49 -9.23
C PHE A 47 -9.57 3.74 -8.51
N VAL A 48 -9.42 2.42 -8.40
CA VAL A 48 -10.38 1.52 -7.75
C VAL A 48 -9.89 1.13 -6.35
N PRO A 49 -10.78 1.06 -5.34
CA PRO A 49 -10.37 0.68 -3.99
C PRO A 49 -10.01 -0.81 -3.93
N MET A 50 -8.81 -1.11 -3.45
CA MET A 50 -8.27 -2.47 -3.35
C MET A 50 -8.24 -3.00 -1.93
N ASN A 51 -8.00 -2.12 -0.96
CA ASN A 51 -7.93 -2.50 0.45
C ASN A 51 -8.39 -1.33 1.34
N GLU A 52 -9.06 -1.65 2.45
CA GLU A 52 -9.46 -0.69 3.47
C GLU A 52 -9.10 -1.27 4.84
N GLY A 53 -8.45 -0.46 5.68
CA GLY A 53 -8.00 -0.92 6.99
C GLY A 53 -7.88 0.20 8.03
N GLY A 54 -7.71 -0.20 9.29
CA GLY A 54 -7.62 0.71 10.42
C GLY A 54 -6.19 0.95 10.95
N ASP A 55 -5.23 0.14 10.52
CA ASP A 55 -3.87 0.12 11.06
C ASP A 55 -2.83 -0.30 10.02
N GLY A 56 -1.56 -0.02 10.32
CA GLY A 56 -0.43 -0.33 9.44
C GLY A 56 -0.20 -1.84 9.27
N ARG A 57 -0.56 -2.63 10.28
CA ARG A 57 -0.44 -4.09 10.23
C ARG A 57 -1.30 -4.68 9.12
N SER A 58 -2.56 -4.28 9.04
CA SER A 58 -3.49 -4.75 8.00
C SER A 58 -2.99 -4.39 6.59
N LEU A 59 -2.32 -3.24 6.45
CA LEU A 59 -1.73 -2.83 5.18
C LEU A 59 -0.50 -3.68 4.83
N ALA A 60 0.36 -3.97 5.80
CA ALA A 60 1.51 -4.84 5.63
C ALA A 60 1.10 -6.27 5.25
N GLU A 61 0.09 -6.82 5.93
CA GLU A 61 -0.51 -8.13 5.59
C GLU A 61 -1.03 -8.15 4.14
N TYR A 62 -1.71 -7.09 3.71
CA TYR A 62 -2.17 -6.96 2.32
C TYR A 62 -1.01 -6.94 1.33
N CYS A 63 0.01 -6.13 1.58
CA CYS A 63 1.19 -6.01 0.71
C CYS A 63 1.90 -7.36 0.56
N GLN A 64 2.11 -8.08 1.68
CA GLN A 64 2.70 -9.42 1.64
C GLN A 64 1.85 -10.41 0.86
N CYS A 65 0.53 -10.45 1.10
CA CYS A 65 -0.38 -11.39 0.43
C CYS A 65 -0.43 -11.18 -1.09
N HIS A 66 -0.27 -9.93 -1.53
CA HIS A 66 -0.32 -9.56 -2.95
C HIS A 66 1.07 -9.41 -3.57
N GLY A 67 2.14 -9.66 -2.83
CA GLY A 67 3.51 -9.54 -3.32
C GLY A 67 3.97 -8.10 -3.60
N LEU A 68 3.32 -7.08 -3.04
CA LEU A 68 3.73 -5.70 -3.26
C LEU A 68 5.11 -5.43 -2.64
N ASP A 69 5.92 -4.60 -3.30
CA ASP A 69 7.18 -4.09 -2.75
C ASP A 69 6.90 -3.32 -1.44
N CYS A 70 7.14 -4.01 -0.33
CA CYS A 70 6.88 -3.53 1.01
C CYS A 70 7.86 -2.43 1.44
N GLU A 71 9.06 -2.35 0.85
CA GLU A 71 10.05 -1.31 1.16
C GLU A 71 9.60 0.03 0.57
N VAL A 72 9.19 0.01 -0.71
CA VAL A 72 8.62 1.18 -1.39
C VAL A 72 7.34 1.62 -0.68
N MET A 73 6.44 0.68 -0.40
CA MET A 73 5.19 0.97 0.31
C MET A 73 5.46 1.63 1.68
N TYR A 74 6.36 1.06 2.49
CA TYR A 74 6.74 1.64 3.78
C TYR A 74 7.31 3.06 3.63
N SER A 75 8.23 3.28 2.70
CA SER A 75 8.83 4.60 2.45
C SER A 75 7.76 5.66 2.16
N GLU A 76 6.78 5.34 1.32
CA GLU A 76 5.74 6.29 0.95
C GLU A 76 4.72 6.50 2.07
N ILE A 77 4.30 5.44 2.78
CA ILE A 77 3.42 5.57 3.95
C ILE A 77 4.09 6.40 5.05
N ASN A 78 5.39 6.21 5.31
CA ASN A 78 6.13 6.94 6.35
C ASN A 78 6.13 8.46 6.09
N ARG A 79 6.01 8.89 4.83
CA ARG A 79 5.84 10.31 4.46
C ARG A 79 4.42 10.84 4.70
N VAL A 80 3.42 9.97 4.77
CA VAL A 80 1.99 10.32 4.87
C VAL A 80 1.49 10.21 6.31
N ASN A 81 1.75 9.08 6.95
CA ASN A 81 1.29 8.79 8.31
C ASN A 81 2.31 7.93 9.04
N LYS A 82 3.07 8.58 9.93
CA LYS A 82 4.12 7.92 10.72
C LYS A 82 3.58 6.81 11.62
N MET A 83 2.44 7.00 12.26
CA MET A 83 1.85 5.96 13.14
C MET A 83 1.51 4.69 12.34
N LEU A 84 0.95 4.86 11.15
CA LEU A 84 0.63 3.74 10.26
C LEU A 84 1.91 3.05 9.76
N ALA A 85 2.94 3.83 9.40
CA ALA A 85 4.23 3.28 9.00
C ALA A 85 4.95 2.52 10.13
N ASP A 86 4.93 3.05 11.35
CA ASP A 86 5.57 2.41 12.52
C ASP A 86 4.91 1.04 12.80
N GLN A 87 3.58 0.93 12.73
CA GLN A 87 2.85 -0.35 12.84
C GLN A 87 3.13 -1.30 11.66
N PHE A 88 3.27 -0.76 10.44
CA PHE A 88 3.59 -1.53 9.26
C PHE A 88 4.95 -2.21 9.41
N ILE A 89 5.99 -1.47 9.76
CA ILE A 89 7.35 -2.01 9.87
C ILE A 89 7.51 -2.94 11.07
N GLU A 90 6.84 -2.64 12.21
CA GLU A 90 6.83 -3.53 13.37
C GLU A 90 6.35 -4.93 12.99
N PHE A 91 5.26 -5.03 12.23
CA PHE A 91 4.76 -6.32 11.74
C PHE A 91 5.75 -7.02 10.77
N MET A 92 6.38 -6.26 9.87
CA MET A 92 7.35 -6.81 8.92
C MET A 92 8.60 -7.35 9.64
N ASP A 93 9.10 -6.64 10.65
CA ASP A 93 10.26 -7.01 11.46
C ASP A 93 9.97 -8.22 12.36
N GLU A 94 8.77 -8.28 12.97
CA GLU A 94 8.31 -9.43 13.75
C GLU A 94 8.34 -10.72 12.92
N ARG A 95 7.92 -10.66 11.65
CA ARG A 95 7.93 -11.82 10.76
C ARG A 95 9.33 -12.25 10.35
N LEU A 96 10.23 -11.30 10.09
CA LEU A 96 11.64 -11.60 9.77
C LEU A 96 12.37 -12.24 10.96
N SER A 97 11.94 -11.94 12.18
CA SER A 97 12.52 -12.50 13.41
C SER A 97 12.07 -13.96 13.70
N VAL A 98 11.05 -14.46 13.00
CA VAL A 98 10.44 -15.78 13.23
C VAL A 98 10.77 -16.78 12.09
N ALA A 99 11.39 -16.32 10.99
CA ALA A 99 11.84 -17.15 9.87
C ALA A 99 13.30 -17.59 10.03
#